data_AF-A0A8J5M8J0-F1
#
_entry.id   AF-A0A8J5M8J0-F1
#
_cell.length_a   1.000
_cell.length_b   1.000
_cell.length_c   1.000
_cell.angle_alpha   90.00
_cell.angle_beta   90.00
_cell.angle_gamma   90.00
#
_symmetry.space_group_name_H-M   'P 1'
#
loop_
_entity.id
_entity.type
_entity.pdbx_description
1 polymer ?
#
loop_
_entity_poly.entity_id
_entity_poly.type
_entity_poly.pdbx_seq_one_letter_code
_entity_poly.pdbx_strand_id
1 'polypeptide(L)'
;MRGDLELIHPPSFIKEMMPVLERAMVDQFHAIHIETMLIAEVPPQVRLRKNMSHFHLLEELSKANSDVWHGTEMLACLRQDLKMLHFDGNHTLKFVFHTKHLATH
;
A
#
# COMPACT_ATOMS: atom_id res chain seq x y z
N MET A 1 -19.38 -11.31 -1.55
CA MET A 1 -17.99 -11.58 -1.95
C MET A 1 -18.02 -12.28 -3.31
N ARG A 2 -17.77 -11.56 -4.41
CA ARG A 2 -17.59 -12.19 -5.72
C ARG A 2 -16.27 -12.94 -5.68
N GLY A 3 -16.28 -14.23 -6.00
CA GLY A 3 -15.11 -15.12 -5.96
C GLY A 3 -14.12 -14.87 -7.09
N ASP A 4 -13.83 -13.60 -7.39
CA ASP A 4 -12.76 -13.23 -8.30
C ASP A 4 -11.45 -13.35 -7.52
N LEU A 5 -10.61 -14.30 -7.92
CA LEU A 5 -9.32 -14.54 -7.31
C LEU A 5 -8.38 -13.38 -7.68
N GLU A 6 -8.34 -12.34 -6.84
CA GLU A 6 -7.39 -11.24 -7.02
C GLU A 6 -5.97 -11.71 -6.72
N LEU A 7 -5.19 -11.91 -7.79
CA LEU A 7 -3.78 -12.22 -7.68
C LEU A 7 -3.00 -10.92 -7.41
N ILE A 8 -2.77 -10.66 -6.12
CA ILE A 8 -1.99 -9.56 -5.55
C ILE A 8 -0.54 -9.51 -6.11
N HIS A 9 -0.08 -10.62 -6.69
CA HIS A 9 1.19 -10.79 -7.39
C HIS A 9 1.10 -12.08 -8.25
N PRO A 10 1.93 -12.22 -9.30
CA PRO A 10 2.14 -13.51 -9.95
C PRO A 10 2.46 -14.58 -8.90
N PRO A 11 1.86 -15.79 -8.97
CA PRO A 11 2.02 -16.82 -7.97
C PRO A 11 3.51 -17.03 -7.65
N SER A 12 3.86 -17.02 -6.36
CA SER A 12 5.26 -17.06 -5.91
C SER A 12 6.05 -18.21 -6.52
N PHE A 13 5.40 -19.35 -6.75
CA PHE A 13 5.98 -20.51 -7.44
C PHE A 13 6.47 -20.17 -8.85
N ILE A 14 5.67 -19.45 -9.65
CA ILE A 14 6.04 -19.08 -11.02
C ILE A 14 7.23 -18.11 -10.98
N LYS A 15 7.21 -17.14 -10.06
CA LYS A 15 8.35 -16.22 -9.87
C LYS A 15 9.61 -16.96 -9.47
N GLU A 16 9.55 -17.88 -8.51
CA GLU A 16 10.70 -18.63 -8.01
C GLU A 16 11.39 -19.47 -9.08
N MET A 17 10.61 -20.00 -10.03
CA MET A 17 11.13 -20.76 -11.17
C MET A 17 11.69 -19.88 -12.30
N MET A 18 11.43 -18.56 -12.29
CA MET A 18 11.96 -17.62 -13.28
C MET A 18 13.42 -17.22 -12.99
N PRO A 19 14.26 -17.08 -14.03
CA PRO A 19 15.53 -16.37 -13.95
C PRO A 19 15.34 -14.96 -13.36
N VAL A 20 16.40 -14.46 -12.68
CA VAL A 20 16.37 -13.17 -11.97
C VAL A 20 15.90 -12.02 -12.85
N LEU A 21 16.36 -11.97 -14.10
CA LEU A 21 16.00 -10.91 -15.04
C LEU A 21 14.51 -10.96 -15.42
N GLU A 22 13.97 -12.14 -15.69
CA GLU A 22 12.56 -12.32 -16.02
C GLU A 22 11.64 -11.95 -14.86
N ARG A 23 12.02 -12.35 -13.64
CA ARG A 23 11.31 -11.95 -12.42
C ARG A 23 11.28 -10.43 -12.26
N ALA A 24 12.42 -9.77 -12.46
CA ALA A 24 12.50 -8.31 -12.40
C ALA A 24 11.62 -7.62 -13.46
N MET A 25 11.57 -8.16 -14.68
CA MET A 25 10.69 -7.64 -15.75
C MET A 25 9.21 -7.77 -15.38
N VAL A 26 8.80 -8.91 -14.80
CA VAL A 26 7.41 -9.11 -14.35
C VAL A 26 7.06 -8.19 -13.17
N ASP A 27 7.97 -8.03 -12.21
CA ASP A 27 7.77 -7.12 -11.07
C ASP A 27 7.68 -5.65 -11.53
N GLN A 28 8.50 -5.25 -12.49
CA GLN A 28 8.45 -3.92 -13.09
C GLN A 28 7.15 -3.70 -13.86
N PHE A 29 6.72 -4.67 -14.67
CA PHE A 29 5.44 -4.59 -15.39
C PHE A 29 4.28 -4.42 -14.40
N HIS A 30 4.27 -5.21 -13.33
CA HIS A 30 3.24 -5.13 -12.29
C HIS A 30 3.21 -3.75 -11.63
N ALA A 31 4.38 -3.22 -11.26
CA ALA A 31 4.51 -1.91 -10.65
C ALA A 31 4.03 -0.76 -11.56
N ILE A 32 4.23 -0.88 -12.87
CA ILE A 32 3.87 0.18 -13.83
C ILE A 32 2.40 0.10 -14.25
N HIS A 33 1.86 -1.10 -14.42
CA HIS A 33 0.58 -1.29 -15.10
C HIS A 33 -0.56 -1.77 -14.21
N ILE A 34 -0.26 -2.41 -13.07
CA ILE A 34 -1.28 -3.04 -12.21
C ILE A 34 -1.44 -2.28 -10.89
N GLU A 35 -0.32 -1.89 -10.28
CA GLU A 35 -0.33 -1.16 -9.02
C GLU A 35 -1.04 0.19 -9.14
N THR A 36 -1.68 0.57 -8.03
CA THR A 36 -2.42 1.83 -7.93
C THR A 36 -1.89 2.63 -6.77
N MET A 37 -1.75 3.95 -6.99
CA MET A 37 -1.26 4.88 -5.98
C MET A 37 -2.35 5.90 -5.66
N LEU A 38 -2.72 5.98 -4.38
CA LEU A 38 -3.47 7.10 -3.84
C LEU A 38 -2.52 8.04 -3.12
N ILE A 39 -2.77 9.34 -3.27
CA ILE A 39 -1.93 10.38 -2.71
C ILE A 39 -2.78 11.21 -1.75
N ALA A 40 -2.27 11.43 -0.54
CA ALA A 40 -2.84 12.34 0.42
C ALA A 40 -1.84 13.45 0.75
N GLU A 41 -2.36 14.68 0.86
CA GLU A 41 -1.59 15.80 1.37
C GLU A 41 -1.53 15.75 2.88
N VAL A 42 -0.32 15.87 3.44
CA VAL A 42 -0.06 15.90 4.87
C VAL A 42 0.12 17.34 5.31
N PRO A 43 -0.72 17.86 6.22
CA PRO A 43 -0.58 19.21 6.73
C PRO A 43 0.79 19.42 7.40
N PRO A 44 1.42 20.61 7.27
CA PRO A 44 2.75 20.88 7.84
C PRO A 44 2.84 20.73 9.37
N GLN A 45 1.70 20.77 10.07
CA GLN A 45 1.64 20.60 11.52
C GLN A 45 1.89 19.15 11.94
N VAL A 46 1.69 18.18 11.05
CA VAL A 46 1.90 16.76 11.32
C VAL A 46 3.40 16.45 11.25
N ARG A 47 3.97 15.98 12.37
CA ARG A 47 5.41 15.74 12.50
C ARG A 47 5.80 14.34 12.01
N LEU A 48 5.73 14.11 10.70
CA LEU A 48 6.26 12.90 10.07
C LEU A 48 7.72 13.07 9.65
N ARG A 49 8.49 11.98 9.67
CA ARG A 49 9.90 11.96 9.22
C ARG A 49 10.01 11.37 7.82
N LYS A 50 10.89 11.94 6.98
CA LYS A 50 11.15 11.55 5.58
C LYS A 50 11.47 10.06 5.34
N ASN A 51 11.93 9.34 6.36
CA ASN A 51 12.28 7.92 6.27
C ASN A 51 11.55 7.08 7.33
N MET A 52 10.36 7.51 7.74
CA MET A 52 9.54 6.73 8.66
C MET A 52 9.16 5.41 8.00
N SER A 53 9.32 4.30 8.74
CA SER A 53 8.98 2.99 8.18
C SER A 53 7.47 2.88 7.94
N HIS A 54 7.11 2.03 6.99
CA HIS A 54 5.71 1.68 6.70
C HIS A 54 4.89 1.42 7.97
N PHE A 55 5.46 0.62 8.87
CA PHE A 55 4.83 0.24 10.13
C PHE A 55 4.56 1.44 11.04
N HIS A 56 5.54 2.33 11.20
CA HIS A 56 5.36 3.52 12.03
C HIS A 56 4.35 4.51 11.42
N LEU A 57 4.30 4.64 10.09
CA LEU A 57 3.27 5.46 9.43
C LEU A 57 1.86 4.91 9.69
N LEU A 58 1.68 3.58 9.62
CA LEU A 58 0.41 2.94 9.96
C LEU A 58 0.06 3.09 11.45
N GLU A 59 1.04 3.05 12.34
CA GLU A 59 0.84 3.28 13.77
C GLU A 59 0.34 4.70 14.04
N GLU A 60 0.93 5.71 13.38
CA GLU A 60 0.47 7.10 13.49
C GLU A 60 -0.94 7.28 12.91
N LEU A 61 -1.26 6.64 11.79
CA LEU A 61 -2.63 6.60 11.27
C LEU A 61 -3.60 5.95 12.27
N SER A 62 -3.19 4.86 12.93
CA SER A 62 -3.99 4.18 13.95
C SER A 62 -4.27 5.07 15.16
N LYS A 63 -3.25 5.76 15.68
CA LYS A 63 -3.41 6.72 16.77
C LYS A 63 -4.37 7.85 16.37
N ALA A 64 -4.20 8.40 15.17
CA ALA A 64 -4.98 9.52 14.68
C ALA A 64 -6.46 9.19 14.38
N ASN A 65 -6.81 7.91 14.22
CA ASN A 65 -8.19 7.46 13.95
C ASN A 65 -8.79 6.64 15.12
N SER A 66 -8.15 6.65 16.28
CA SER A 66 -8.55 5.82 17.44
C SER A 66 -9.90 6.24 18.05
N ASP A 67 -10.28 7.50 17.86
CA ASP A 67 -11.53 8.11 18.33
C ASP A 67 -12.63 8.15 17.25
N VAL A 68 -12.32 7.72 16.02
CA VAL A 68 -13.25 7.73 14.89
C VAL A 68 -14.10 6.47 14.88
N TRP A 69 -15.42 6.64 14.74
CA TRP A 69 -16.37 5.53 14.57
C TRP A 69 -15.99 4.69 13.34
N HIS A 70 -15.77 3.38 13.51
CA HIS A 70 -15.22 2.44 12.51
C HIS A 70 -13.75 2.67 12.10
N GLY A 71 -13.01 3.60 12.73
CA GLY A 71 -11.62 3.89 12.37
C GLY A 71 -10.70 2.67 12.46
N THR A 72 -10.86 1.86 13.51
CA THR A 72 -10.09 0.63 13.71
C THR A 72 -10.36 -0.43 12.63
N GLU A 73 -11.62 -0.61 12.22
CA GLU A 73 -11.98 -1.58 11.17
C GLU A 73 -11.49 -1.11 9.80
N MET A 74 -11.68 0.17 9.47
CA MET A 74 -11.19 0.78 8.24
C MET A 74 -9.67 0.62 8.12
N LEU A 75 -8.92 0.87 9.20
CA LEU A 75 -7.47 0.71 9.19
C LEU A 75 -7.01 -0.75 9.14
N ALA A 76 -7.81 -1.68 9.66
CA ALA A 76 -7.53 -3.11 9.53
C ALA A 76 -7.64 -3.55 8.06
N CYS A 77 -8.68 -3.11 7.35
CA CYS A 77 -8.83 -3.32 5.91
C CYS A 77 -7.69 -2.66 5.13
N LEU A 78 -7.42 -1.38 5.40
CA LEU A 78 -6.35 -0.63 4.76
C LEU A 78 -4.98 -1.33 4.91
N ARG A 79 -4.67 -1.86 6.10
CA ARG A 79 -3.42 -2.60 6.35
C ARG A 79 -3.35 -3.92 5.59
N GLN A 80 -4.48 -4.58 5.37
CA GLN A 80 -4.54 -5.85 4.63
C GLN A 80 -4.31 -5.63 3.13
N ASP A 81 -4.78 -4.50 2.60
CA ASP A 81 -4.80 -4.22 1.16
C ASP A 81 -3.58 -3.40 0.67
N LEU A 82 -2.92 -2.69 1.58
CA LEU A 82 -1.73 -1.89 1.28
C LEU A 82 -0.51 -2.75 0.96
N LYS A 83 0.09 -2.48 -0.20
CA LYS A 83 1.45 -2.92 -0.53
C LYS A 83 2.50 -2.09 0.20
N MET A 84 2.34 -0.76 0.16
CA MET A 84 3.32 0.17 0.71
C MET A 84 2.66 1.52 1.04
N LEU A 85 3.09 2.09 2.16
CA LEU A 85 2.81 3.45 2.63
C LEU A 85 4.14 4.18 2.76
N HIS A 86 4.26 5.32 2.09
CA HIS A 86 5.49 6.11 2.06
C HIS A 86 5.22 7.60 2.19
N PHE A 87 5.95 8.26 3.06
CA PHE A 87 5.95 9.71 3.19
C PHE A 87 7.21 10.29 2.54
N ASP A 88 7.04 11.26 1.64
CA ASP A 88 8.13 11.84 0.85
C ASP A 88 9.07 12.76 1.64
N GLY A 89 8.69 13.11 2.87
CA GLY A 89 9.42 14.02 3.74
C GLY A 89 8.99 15.48 3.66
N ASN A 90 8.05 15.81 2.79
CA ASN A 90 7.46 17.13 2.68
C ASN A 90 6.00 17.07 3.12
N HIS A 91 5.09 16.84 2.18
CA HIS A 91 3.65 16.98 2.39
C HIS A 91 2.88 15.86 1.70
N THR A 92 3.53 14.77 1.30
CA THR A 92 2.87 13.78 0.46
C THR A 92 2.99 12.39 1.07
N LEU A 93 1.85 11.82 1.40
CA LEU A 93 1.70 10.43 1.82
C LEU A 93 1.15 9.61 0.65
N LYS A 94 1.89 8.57 0.26
CA LYS A 94 1.58 7.70 -0.87
C LYS A 94 1.13 6.33 -0.36
N PHE A 95 -0.07 5.94 -0.74
CA PHE A 95 -0.67 4.63 -0.49
C PHE A 95 -0.59 3.82 -1.78
N VAL A 96 0.18 2.74 -1.78
CA VAL A 96 0.35 1.85 -2.92
C VAL A 96 -0.43 0.57 -2.67
N PHE A 97 -1.32 0.24 -3.60
CA PHE A 97 -2.14 -0.96 -3.61
C PHE A 97 -1.68 -1.90 -4.71
N HIS A 98 -1.81 -3.19 -4.47
CA HIS A 98 -1.44 -4.21 -5.44
C HIS A 98 -2.28 -4.17 -6.72
N THR A 99 -3.55 -3.76 -6.61
CA THR A 99 -4.49 -3.66 -7.74
C THR A 99 -5.34 -2.40 -7.61
N LYS A 100 -6.01 -2.01 -8.70
CA LYS A 100 -6.99 -0.90 -8.70
C LYS A 100 -8.21 -1.19 -7.83
N HIS A 101 -8.66 -2.44 -7.79
CA HIS A 101 -9.87 -2.83 -7.07
C HIS A 101 -9.72 -2.62 -5.57
N LEU A 102 -8.56 -2.97 -5.01
CA LEU A 102 -8.23 -2.72 -3.61
C LEU A 102 -8.17 -1.23 -3.24
N ALA A 103 -7.92 -0.34 -4.21
CA ALA A 103 -7.90 1.10 -3.97
C ALA A 103 -9.29 1.77 -3.96
N THR A 104 -10.35 1.02 -4.30
CA THR A 104 -11.73 1.53 -4.44
C THR A 104 -12.70 1.05 -3.36
N HIS A 105 -12.22 0.22 -2.43
CA HIS A 105 -13.03 -0.39 -1.38
C HIS A 105 -13.26 0.50 -0.16
#